data_AF-A0A2G5UI28-F1
#
_entry.id   AF-A0A2G5UI28-F1
#
_cell.length_a   1.000
_cell.length_b   1.000
_cell.length_c   1.000
_cell.angle_alpha   90.00
_cell.angle_beta   90.00
_cell.angle_gamma   90.00
#
_symmetry.space_group_name_H-M   'P 1'
#
loop_
_entity.id
_entity.type
_entity.pdbx_description
1 polymer ?
#
loop_
_entity_poly.entity_id
_entity_poly.type
_entity_poly.pdbx_seq_one_letter_code
_entity_poly.pdbx_strand_id
1 'polypeptide(L)'
;MSEEKQPPIKLDELGDALKEIEELSPKGRIRLLNSYIGGFEKWYQLNEDCRLHVSQFLDYKSMCNLERCSKQDQRTVKDASIGIFSVEIAELDSNSVQVTLRFSFTAKNYEVIFSQNGEYVERVCVVKRHREIMLVKSSDYHQEAVNFAERMIGKGQNQLEELRVSMKNYPFESSQMRSLPRCKLARLAVMSKDEMWWWLKWLPKDNLDVWISAYENNTFKLVLSSEDLNCQQFRNAEQLRVSGRVDYTEEQFLDLKLKIGLFDSVAVTDKVINQFIKNWINGTGCRLKRMHLGFMKDRNLDVILRGIEFREWDKDFKDEVSIKNSRFVMEFESICGIGELYQISSKVDPYASITLQISDVYQRLLCLYHTGTRATSLDGEIYTNYTAPDYLYH
;
A
#
# COMPACT_ATOMS: atom_id res chain seq x y z
N MET A 1 -23.73 55.82 16.73
CA MET A 1 -23.58 54.48 16.11
C MET A 1 -23.17 53.54 17.22
N SER A 2 -24.10 52.74 17.72
CA SER A 2 -23.90 51.80 18.81
C SER A 2 -23.22 50.54 18.30
N GLU A 3 -22.08 50.18 18.90
CA GLU A 3 -21.44 48.87 18.72
C GLU A 3 -22.36 47.78 19.26
N GLU A 4 -22.98 47.01 18.37
CA GLU A 4 -23.65 45.76 18.74
C GLU A 4 -22.58 44.74 19.15
N LYS A 5 -22.42 44.53 20.46
CA LYS A 5 -21.67 43.39 20.99
C LYS A 5 -22.44 42.12 20.66
N GLN A 6 -21.86 41.30 19.79
CA GLN A 6 -22.34 39.93 19.56
C GLN A 6 -22.39 39.16 20.88
N PRO A 7 -23.45 38.36 21.13
CA PRO A 7 -23.61 37.63 22.37
C PRO A 7 -22.50 36.58 22.52
N PRO A 8 -22.03 36.31 23.74
CA PRO A 8 -21.06 35.25 23.99
C PRO A 8 -21.67 33.89 23.63
N ILE A 9 -20.97 33.13 22.79
CA ILE A 9 -21.32 31.75 22.43
C ILE A 9 -21.33 30.92 23.72
N LYS A 10 -22.41 30.17 23.96
CA LYS A 10 -22.53 29.32 25.16
C LYS A 10 -21.60 28.11 25.02
N LEU A 11 -20.97 27.70 26.12
CA LEU A 11 -19.98 26.61 26.15
C LEU A 11 -20.54 25.28 25.60
N ASP A 12 -21.83 25.05 25.84
CA ASP A 12 -22.56 23.84 25.49
C ASP A 12 -22.70 23.72 23.95
N GLU A 13 -22.98 24.85 23.29
CA GLU A 13 -23.07 24.97 21.83
C GLU A 13 -21.70 24.78 21.16
N LEU A 14 -20.61 25.11 21.87
CA LEU A 14 -19.24 24.88 21.41
C LEU A 14 -18.89 23.39 21.41
N GLY A 15 -19.38 22.63 22.40
CA GLY A 15 -19.16 21.19 22.51
C GLY A 15 -19.83 20.40 21.40
N ASP A 16 -21.09 20.72 21.10
CA ASP A 16 -21.84 20.07 20.01
C ASP A 16 -21.25 20.43 18.64
N ALA A 17 -20.89 21.70 18.42
CA ALA A 17 -20.22 22.13 17.19
C ALA A 17 -18.85 21.45 16.99
N LEU A 18 -18.05 21.28 18.06
CA LEU A 18 -16.78 20.56 17.98
C LEU A 18 -16.98 19.09 17.62
N LYS A 19 -18.01 18.45 18.18
CA LYS A 19 -18.34 17.05 17.89
C LYS A 19 -18.78 16.87 16.44
N GLU A 20 -19.62 17.76 15.91
CA GLU A 20 -20.00 17.77 14.50
C GLU A 20 -18.78 17.96 13.58
N ILE A 21 -17.84 18.83 13.96
CA ILE A 21 -16.58 19.02 13.21
C ILE A 21 -15.70 17.76 13.26
N GLU A 22 -15.65 17.07 14.39
CA GLU A 22 -14.93 15.80 14.54
C GLU A 22 -15.57 14.67 13.71
N GLU A 23 -16.87 14.70 13.46
CA GLU A 23 -17.52 13.72 12.59
C GLU A 23 -17.27 13.99 11.09
N LEU A 24 -16.82 15.21 10.72
CA LEU A 24 -16.46 15.52 9.35
C LEU A 24 -15.22 14.75 8.89
N SER A 25 -15.28 14.26 7.65
CA SER A 25 -14.09 13.76 6.94
C SER A 25 -12.98 14.83 6.89
N PRO A 26 -11.69 14.47 6.73
CA PRO A 26 -10.60 15.43 6.61
C PRO A 26 -10.85 16.51 5.53
N LYS A 27 -11.46 16.14 4.40
CA LYS A 27 -11.85 17.09 3.34
C LYS A 27 -12.97 18.03 3.79
N GLY A 28 -13.93 17.53 4.58
CA GLY A 28 -15.00 18.33 5.16
C GLY A 28 -14.47 19.37 6.14
N ARG A 29 -13.57 18.96 7.05
CA ARG A 29 -12.91 19.87 7.99
C ARG A 29 -12.11 20.96 7.28
N ILE A 30 -11.33 20.61 6.25
CA ILE A 30 -10.57 21.59 5.45
C ILE A 30 -11.51 22.58 4.74
N ARG A 31 -12.63 22.12 4.17
CA ARG A 31 -13.61 23.02 3.53
C ARG A 31 -14.22 24.00 4.52
N LEU A 32 -14.60 23.51 5.70
CA LEU A 32 -15.15 24.34 6.77
C LEU A 32 -14.11 25.38 7.22
N LEU A 33 -12.88 24.94 7.48
CA LEU A 33 -11.77 25.81 7.85
C LEU A 33 -11.56 26.89 6.79
N ASN A 34 -11.46 26.50 5.52
CA ASN A 34 -11.24 27.41 4.38
C ASN A 34 -12.38 28.43 4.23
N SER A 35 -13.63 28.01 4.47
CA SER A 35 -14.80 28.90 4.47
C SER A 35 -14.76 29.90 5.63
N TYR A 36 -14.34 29.46 6.82
CA TYR A 36 -14.26 30.31 8.01
C TYR A 36 -13.18 31.39 7.86
N ILE A 37 -11.99 31.01 7.38
CA ILE A 37 -10.86 31.94 7.17
C ILE A 37 -11.02 32.83 5.93
N GLY A 38 -12.00 32.55 5.06
CA GLY A 38 -12.16 33.24 3.77
C GLY A 38 -10.97 33.02 2.85
N GLY A 39 -10.44 31.80 2.79
CA GLY A 39 -9.13 31.54 2.19
C GLY A 39 -7.99 32.21 2.97
N PHE A 40 -7.12 32.95 2.28
CA PHE A 40 -6.01 33.66 2.94
C PHE A 40 -6.36 35.09 3.36
N GLU A 41 -7.60 35.57 3.14
CA GLU A 41 -7.99 36.94 3.46
C GLU A 41 -7.81 37.29 4.94
N LYS A 42 -8.16 36.36 5.84
CA LYS A 42 -8.00 36.55 7.30
C LYS A 42 -6.76 35.86 7.86
N TRP A 43 -5.79 35.49 7.02
CA TRP A 43 -4.56 34.79 7.45
C TRP A 43 -3.82 35.55 8.56
N TYR A 44 -3.75 36.88 8.44
CA TYR A 44 -3.08 37.74 9.42
C TYR A 44 -3.76 37.72 10.80
N GLN A 45 -5.04 37.36 10.88
CA GLN A 45 -5.82 37.30 12.13
C GLN A 45 -5.63 35.97 12.86
N LEU A 46 -5.10 34.94 12.20
CA LEU A 46 -4.83 33.65 12.82
C LEU A 46 -3.64 33.74 13.77
N ASN A 47 -3.79 33.14 14.95
CA ASN A 47 -2.68 32.92 15.88
C ASN A 47 -1.70 31.88 15.33
N GLU A 48 -0.56 31.71 16.01
CA GLU A 48 0.51 30.82 15.57
C GLU A 48 0.07 29.36 15.43
N ASP A 49 -0.68 28.83 16.41
CA ASP A 49 -1.16 27.44 16.39
C ASP A 49 -2.10 27.17 15.20
N CYS A 50 -3.04 28.08 14.93
CA CYS A 50 -3.94 27.98 13.79
C CYS A 50 -3.17 28.05 12.46
N ARG A 51 -2.18 28.94 12.35
CA ARG A 51 -1.34 29.04 11.15
C ARG A 51 -0.51 27.77 10.93
N LEU A 52 0.05 27.21 11.99
CA LEU A 52 0.78 25.94 11.95
C LEU A 52 -0.14 24.83 11.44
N HIS A 53 -1.34 24.70 12.02
CA HIS A 53 -2.29 23.68 11.64
C HIS A 53 -2.74 23.81 10.17
N VAL A 54 -3.12 25.01 9.72
CA VAL A 54 -3.48 25.26 8.31
C VAL A 54 -2.32 24.90 7.38
N SER A 55 -1.08 25.23 7.75
CA SER A 55 0.11 24.96 6.94
C SER A 55 0.35 23.47 6.69
N GLN A 56 -0.11 22.58 7.59
CA GLN A 56 0.03 21.12 7.42
C GLN A 56 -0.78 20.59 6.21
N PHE A 57 -1.81 21.34 5.79
CA PHE A 57 -2.68 21.03 4.66
C PHE A 57 -2.28 21.72 3.36
N LEU A 58 -1.11 22.39 3.33
CA LEU A 58 -0.57 23.00 2.13
C LEU A 58 0.34 22.01 1.41
N ASP A 59 0.23 21.96 0.07
CA ASP A 59 1.23 21.24 -0.71
C ASP A 59 2.60 21.94 -0.62
N TYR A 60 3.66 21.22 -0.98
CA TYR A 60 5.03 21.73 -0.84
C TYR A 60 5.23 23.08 -1.54
N LYS A 61 4.65 23.24 -2.74
CA LYS A 61 4.75 24.49 -3.51
C LYS A 61 4.07 25.65 -2.78
N SER A 62 2.88 25.42 -2.24
CA SER A 62 2.12 26.41 -1.49
C SER A 62 2.84 26.79 -0.19
N MET A 63 3.47 25.83 0.50
CA MET A 63 4.34 26.12 1.64
C MET A 63 5.54 26.98 1.24
N CYS A 64 6.23 26.67 0.13
CA CYS A 64 7.34 27.50 -0.36
C CYS A 64 6.90 28.92 -0.73
N ASN A 65 5.72 29.09 -1.31
CA ASN A 65 5.17 30.41 -1.60
C ASN A 65 4.85 31.18 -0.31
N LEU A 66 4.24 30.52 0.67
CA LEU A 66 3.92 31.09 1.97
C LEU A 66 5.19 31.52 2.72
N GLU A 67 6.26 30.72 2.66
CA GLU A 67 7.55 31.03 3.27
C GLU A 67 8.13 32.38 2.78
N ARG A 68 7.81 32.76 1.55
CA ARG A 68 8.31 33.99 0.91
C ARG A 68 7.45 35.23 1.23
N CYS A 69 6.30 35.06 1.87
CA CYS A 69 5.36 36.15 2.13
C CYS A 69 5.82 37.07 3.27
N SER A 70 6.31 36.52 4.39
CA SER A 70 6.79 37.30 5.53
C SER A 70 7.74 36.52 6.42
N LYS A 71 8.47 37.21 7.32
CA LYS A 71 9.31 36.56 8.34
C LYS A 71 8.52 35.66 9.28
N GLN A 72 7.27 36.03 9.59
CA GLN A 72 6.41 35.23 10.45
C GLN A 72 5.97 33.96 9.73
N ASP A 73 5.54 34.08 8.48
CA ASP A 73 5.13 32.94 7.66
C ASP A 73 6.30 31.99 7.39
N GLN A 74 7.51 32.54 7.24
CA GLN A 74 8.73 31.74 7.16
C GLN A 74 8.94 30.87 8.41
N ARG A 75 8.70 31.41 9.61
CA ARG A 75 8.79 30.63 10.86
C ARG A 75 7.70 29.56 10.89
N THR A 76 6.46 29.94 10.61
CA THR A 76 5.34 29.00 10.53
C THR A 76 5.62 27.84 9.58
N VAL A 77 6.13 28.11 8.37
CA VAL A 77 6.42 27.04 7.39
C VAL A 77 7.59 26.15 7.84
N LYS A 78 8.56 26.69 8.56
CA LYS A 78 9.68 25.90 9.10
C LYS A 78 9.25 24.97 10.23
N ASP A 79 8.31 25.43 11.05
CA ASP A 79 7.84 24.69 12.22
C ASP A 79 6.66 23.75 11.91
N ALA A 80 5.91 24.02 10.83
CA ALA A 80 4.79 23.20 10.39
C ALA A 80 5.26 21.87 9.78
N SER A 81 4.64 20.77 10.24
CA SER A 81 4.82 19.46 9.62
C SER A 81 4.02 19.35 8.32
N ILE A 82 4.63 18.83 7.26
CA ILE A 82 3.91 18.59 6.00
C ILE A 82 3.21 17.23 6.02
N GLY A 83 1.91 17.20 5.67
CA GLY A 83 1.10 15.98 5.68
C GLY A 83 1.37 15.04 4.49
N ILE A 84 2.57 14.43 4.42
CA ILE A 84 2.96 13.48 3.37
C ILE A 84 2.38 12.09 3.69
N PHE A 85 1.62 11.55 2.75
CA PHE A 85 1.03 10.22 2.82
C PHE A 85 2.03 9.15 2.31
N SER A 86 2.65 9.41 1.15
CA SER A 86 3.50 8.43 0.46
C SER A 86 4.73 9.10 -0.14
N VAL A 87 5.87 8.40 -0.09
CA VAL A 87 7.11 8.77 -0.78
C VAL A 87 7.57 7.59 -1.61
N GLU A 88 7.83 7.87 -2.88
CA GLU A 88 8.33 6.91 -3.85
C GLU A 88 9.66 7.42 -4.43
N ILE A 89 10.71 6.61 -4.31
CA ILE A 89 12.03 6.85 -4.90
C ILE A 89 12.24 5.76 -5.94
N ALA A 90 12.26 6.13 -7.22
CA ALA A 90 12.31 5.18 -8.32
C ALA A 90 13.34 5.60 -9.37
N GLU A 91 14.16 4.67 -9.83
CA GLU A 91 14.98 4.84 -11.02
C GLU A 91 14.05 4.97 -12.24
N LEU A 92 14.24 6.01 -13.04
CA LEU A 92 13.45 6.24 -14.25
C LEU A 92 14.16 5.68 -15.49
N ASP A 93 15.46 5.90 -15.57
CA ASP A 93 16.36 5.37 -16.59
C ASP A 93 17.78 5.22 -16.01
N SER A 94 18.78 4.90 -16.84
CA SER A 94 20.14 4.67 -16.35
C SER A 94 20.83 5.90 -15.75
N ASN A 95 20.26 7.10 -15.91
CA ASN A 95 20.88 8.37 -15.54
C ASN A 95 19.94 9.28 -14.75
N SER A 96 18.80 8.76 -14.26
CA SER A 96 17.86 9.58 -13.52
C SER A 96 17.03 8.83 -12.49
N VAL A 97 16.82 9.50 -11.36
CA VAL A 97 15.94 9.06 -10.28
C VAL A 97 14.77 10.03 -10.16
N GLN A 98 13.56 9.50 -10.05
CA GLN A 98 12.36 10.24 -9.74
C GLN A 98 12.01 10.07 -8.26
N VAL A 99 11.76 11.20 -7.59
CA VAL A 99 11.12 11.24 -6.27
C VAL A 99 9.69 11.75 -6.43
N THR A 100 8.72 10.94 -6.02
CA THR A 100 7.30 11.26 -6.05
C THR A 100 6.76 11.36 -4.63
N LEU A 101 6.18 12.52 -4.29
CA LEU A 101 5.52 12.76 -3.02
C LEU A 101 4.01 12.79 -3.22
N ARG A 102 3.26 12.08 -2.39
CA ARG A 102 1.79 12.16 -2.32
C ARG A 102 1.39 12.75 -0.99
N PHE A 103 0.56 13.78 -0.99
CA PHE A 103 0.07 14.40 0.25
C PHE A 103 -1.32 13.88 0.62
N SER A 104 -1.59 13.81 1.91
CA SER A 104 -2.84 13.25 2.48
C SER A 104 -4.13 13.96 2.04
N PHE A 105 -4.05 15.22 1.64
CA PHE A 105 -5.21 16.07 1.33
C PHE A 105 -5.42 16.33 -0.18
N THR A 106 -4.49 15.91 -1.04
CA THR A 106 -4.56 16.16 -2.50
C THR A 106 -4.31 14.90 -3.30
N ALA A 107 -5.05 14.75 -4.40
CA ALA A 107 -4.85 13.65 -5.35
C ALA A 107 -3.65 13.89 -6.29
N LYS A 108 -3.00 15.06 -6.21
CA LYS A 108 -1.88 15.41 -7.08
C LYS A 108 -0.56 15.01 -6.45
N ASN A 109 0.25 14.32 -7.25
CA ASN A 109 1.63 14.03 -6.89
C ASN A 109 2.51 15.27 -7.09
N TYR A 110 3.56 15.37 -6.29
CA TYR A 110 4.68 16.27 -6.53
C TYR A 110 5.89 15.44 -6.96
N GLU A 111 6.32 15.65 -8.20
CA GLU A 111 7.34 14.83 -8.86
C GLU A 111 8.58 15.66 -9.16
N VAL A 112 9.74 15.14 -8.73
CA VAL A 112 11.05 15.74 -9.00
C VAL A 112 11.96 14.68 -9.59
N ILE A 113 12.53 14.98 -10.75
CA ILE A 113 13.49 14.11 -11.43
C ILE A 113 14.90 14.68 -11.19
N PHE A 114 15.83 13.80 -10.84
CA PHE A 114 17.23 14.11 -10.59
C PHE A 114 18.06 13.39 -11.65
N SER A 115 18.85 14.12 -12.42
CA SER A 115 19.71 13.55 -13.46
C SER A 115 21.10 14.17 -13.46
N GLN A 116 22.12 13.38 -13.82
CA GLN A 116 23.50 13.87 -13.87
C GLN A 116 23.73 14.75 -15.11
N ASN A 117 24.29 15.94 -14.93
CA ASN A 117 24.79 16.81 -16.01
C ASN A 117 26.19 17.33 -15.65
N GLY A 118 27.22 16.58 -16.07
CA GLY A 118 28.61 16.89 -15.75
C GLY A 118 28.86 16.88 -14.24
N GLU A 119 29.36 17.99 -13.70
CA GLU A 119 29.60 18.19 -12.25
C GLU A 119 28.37 18.65 -11.47
N TYR A 120 27.21 18.75 -12.13
CA TYR A 120 25.96 19.21 -11.55
C TYR A 120 24.90 18.11 -11.61
N VAL A 121 23.96 18.18 -10.68
CA VAL A 121 22.70 17.43 -10.75
C VAL A 121 21.61 18.38 -11.21
N GLU A 122 20.94 18.04 -12.29
CA GLU A 122 19.72 18.73 -12.71
C GLU A 122 18.56 18.21 -11.87
N ARG A 123 17.79 19.15 -11.30
CA ARG A 123 16.52 18.87 -10.64
C ARG A 123 15.40 19.43 -11.49
N VAL A 124 14.57 18.55 -12.02
CA VAL A 124 13.42 18.91 -12.85
C VAL A 124 12.14 18.69 -12.05
N CYS A 125 11.49 19.78 -11.65
CA CYS A 125 10.16 19.70 -11.04
C CYS A 125 9.10 19.72 -12.13
N VAL A 126 8.22 18.70 -12.15
CA VAL A 126 7.15 18.59 -13.15
C VAL A 126 5.82 19.02 -12.51
N VAL A 127 5.28 20.18 -12.91
CA VAL A 127 3.99 20.66 -12.43
C VAL A 127 3.08 21.02 -13.60
N LYS A 128 2.03 20.22 -13.84
CA LYS A 128 0.95 20.52 -14.79
C LYS A 128 1.45 21.11 -16.14
N ARG A 129 2.42 20.42 -16.78
CA ARG A 129 3.06 20.77 -18.06
C ARG A 129 4.15 21.86 -18.04
N HIS A 130 4.46 22.45 -16.89
CA HIS A 130 5.62 23.33 -16.74
C HIS A 130 6.77 22.55 -16.11
N ARG A 131 7.96 22.67 -16.72
CA ARG A 131 9.21 22.11 -16.21
C ARG A 131 10.03 23.25 -15.63
N GLU A 132 10.31 23.18 -14.35
CA GLU A 132 11.25 24.07 -13.67
C GLU A 132 12.55 23.29 -13.46
N ILE A 133 13.65 23.78 -14.03
CA ILE A 133 14.96 23.14 -13.96
C ILE A 133 15.82 23.94 -12.98
N MET A 134 16.38 23.26 -11.99
CA MET A 134 17.36 23.81 -11.06
C MET A 134 18.66 23.02 -11.17
N LEU A 135 19.79 23.71 -11.29
CA LEU A 135 21.11 23.10 -11.25
C LEU A 135 21.63 23.11 -9.82
N VAL A 136 22.01 21.95 -9.31
CA VAL A 136 22.61 21.80 -7.98
C VAL A 136 24.02 21.31 -8.15
N LYS A 137 24.97 21.98 -7.49
CA LYS A 137 26.37 21.54 -7.46
C LYS A 137 26.46 20.27 -6.61
N SER A 138 26.49 19.13 -7.28
CA SER A 138 26.61 17.81 -6.67
C SER A 138 27.11 16.82 -7.73
N SER A 139 27.95 15.88 -7.32
CA SER A 139 28.55 14.90 -8.21
C SER A 139 27.74 13.63 -8.37
N ASP A 140 26.66 13.45 -7.59
CA ASP A 140 25.86 12.23 -7.61
C ASP A 140 24.36 12.52 -7.46
N TYR A 141 23.61 12.27 -8.55
CA TYR A 141 22.16 12.41 -8.58
C TYR A 141 21.43 11.44 -7.64
N HIS A 142 21.98 10.26 -7.35
CA HIS A 142 21.42 9.31 -6.38
C HIS A 142 21.40 9.94 -4.98
N GLN A 143 22.55 10.48 -4.57
CA GLN A 143 22.70 11.19 -3.29
C GLN A 143 21.74 12.37 -3.18
N GLU A 144 21.62 13.19 -4.23
CA GLU A 144 20.72 14.36 -4.20
C GLU A 144 19.24 13.97 -4.13
N ALA A 145 18.83 12.92 -4.84
CA ALA A 145 17.47 12.39 -4.81
C ALA A 145 17.13 11.89 -3.40
N VAL A 146 18.01 11.09 -2.78
CA VAL A 146 17.82 10.58 -1.42
C VAL A 146 17.83 11.69 -0.38
N ASN A 147 18.78 12.62 -0.46
CA ASN A 147 18.82 13.80 0.43
C ASN A 147 17.52 14.61 0.34
N PHE A 148 16.94 14.73 -0.85
CA PHE A 148 15.65 15.38 -1.02
C PHE A 148 14.51 14.57 -0.40
N ALA A 149 14.40 13.28 -0.72
CA ALA A 149 13.34 12.41 -0.21
C ALA A 149 13.34 12.34 1.33
N GLU A 150 14.50 12.08 1.94
CA GLU A 150 14.65 11.96 3.40
C GLU A 150 14.39 13.28 4.12
N ARG A 151 14.82 14.41 3.54
CA ARG A 151 14.45 15.75 4.07
C ARG A 151 12.95 15.96 4.05
N MET A 152 12.26 15.52 3.01
CA MET A 152 10.80 15.63 2.91
C MET A 152 10.10 14.73 3.94
N ILE A 153 10.56 13.49 4.10
CA ILE A 153 10.09 12.58 5.15
C ILE A 153 10.30 13.21 6.54
N GLY A 154 11.46 13.81 6.78
CA GLY A 154 11.78 14.53 8.02
C GLY A 154 10.86 15.73 8.27
N LYS A 155 10.54 16.52 7.24
CA LYS A 155 9.54 17.60 7.32
C LYS A 155 8.14 17.08 7.66
N GLY A 156 7.81 15.86 7.23
CA GLY A 156 6.59 15.16 7.64
C GLY A 156 6.67 14.49 9.02
N GLN A 157 7.69 14.82 9.82
CA GLN A 157 7.95 14.23 11.14
C GLN A 157 8.03 12.70 11.12
N ASN A 158 8.45 12.13 9.98
CA ASN A 158 8.52 10.67 9.75
C ASN A 158 7.17 9.94 9.89
N GLN A 159 6.04 10.67 9.78
CA GLN A 159 4.68 10.14 9.88
C GLN A 159 4.16 9.61 8.53
N LEU A 160 5.02 8.89 7.80
CA LEU A 160 4.73 8.38 6.47
C LEU A 160 3.85 7.12 6.55
N GLU A 161 2.81 7.00 5.72
CA GLU A 161 1.96 5.81 5.66
C GLU A 161 2.44 4.77 4.64
N GLU A 162 3.05 5.21 3.55
CA GLU A 162 3.55 4.33 2.48
C GLU A 162 4.96 4.73 2.01
N LEU A 163 5.85 3.75 1.94
CA LEU A 163 7.19 3.90 1.40
C LEU A 163 7.35 3.02 0.15
N ARG A 164 7.83 3.60 -0.95
CA ARG A 164 8.21 2.85 -2.15
C ARG A 164 9.66 3.18 -2.52
N VAL A 165 10.48 2.16 -2.69
CA VAL A 165 11.89 2.30 -3.08
C VAL A 165 12.17 1.31 -4.19
N SER A 166 12.61 1.81 -5.34
CA SER A 166 13.07 1.02 -6.47
C SER A 166 14.24 1.72 -7.13
N MET A 167 15.43 1.54 -6.56
CA MET A 167 16.63 2.29 -6.94
C MET A 167 17.85 1.39 -6.84
N LYS A 168 18.71 1.38 -7.86
CA LYS A 168 19.82 0.41 -7.94
C LYS A 168 20.96 0.75 -6.99
N ASN A 169 21.34 2.03 -6.90
CA ASN A 169 22.49 2.48 -6.11
C ASN A 169 22.02 3.41 -4.98
N TYR A 170 21.21 2.88 -4.06
CA TYR A 170 20.80 3.67 -2.91
C TYR A 170 22.04 3.98 -2.03
N PRO A 171 22.32 5.26 -1.71
CA PRO A 171 23.49 5.67 -0.94
C PRO A 171 23.30 5.40 0.57
N PHE A 172 23.38 4.13 0.97
CA PHE A 172 23.10 3.69 2.34
C PHE A 172 24.03 4.29 3.41
N GLU A 173 25.29 4.57 3.07
CA GLU A 173 26.31 5.06 4.03
C GLU A 173 26.06 6.49 4.48
N SER A 174 25.49 7.32 3.61
CA SER A 174 25.22 8.74 3.85
C SER A 174 23.75 9.02 4.21
N SER A 175 22.89 8.01 4.11
CA SER A 175 21.47 8.10 4.43
C SER A 175 21.23 8.60 5.86
N GLN A 176 20.32 9.55 5.98
CA GLN A 176 19.83 10.13 7.23
C GLN A 176 18.44 9.59 7.59
N MET A 177 18.03 8.45 7.01
CA MET A 177 16.74 7.83 7.26
C MET A 177 16.56 7.53 8.76
N ARG A 178 15.34 7.73 9.25
CA ARG A 178 14.95 7.50 10.64
C ARG A 178 13.78 6.52 10.69
N SER A 179 13.40 6.13 11.90
CA SER A 179 12.23 5.28 12.12
C SER A 179 10.96 5.90 11.52
N LEU A 180 10.18 5.06 10.83
CA LEU A 180 8.90 5.38 10.19
C LEU A 180 7.75 4.68 10.92
N PRO A 181 7.41 5.08 12.16
CA PRO A 181 6.54 4.30 13.04
C PRO A 181 5.08 4.16 12.55
N ARG A 182 4.65 4.99 11.58
CA ARG A 182 3.30 4.96 11.00
C ARG A 182 3.24 4.32 9.62
N CYS A 183 4.35 3.78 9.12
CA CYS A 183 4.37 3.15 7.81
C CYS A 183 3.54 1.86 7.85
N LYS A 184 2.50 1.80 7.02
CA LYS A 184 1.59 0.65 6.91
C LYS A 184 1.94 -0.23 5.71
N LEU A 185 2.61 0.33 4.69
CA LEU A 185 2.97 -0.38 3.47
C LEU A 185 4.37 0.01 3.01
N ALA A 186 5.23 -1.00 2.85
CA ALA A 186 6.55 -0.83 2.25
C ALA A 186 6.66 -1.64 0.95
N ARG A 187 7.01 -0.98 -0.15
CA ARG A 187 7.34 -1.61 -1.44
C ARG A 187 8.83 -1.40 -1.72
N LEU A 188 9.61 -2.48 -1.70
CA LEU A 188 11.06 -2.43 -1.74
C LEU A 188 11.57 -3.29 -2.90
N ALA A 189 12.16 -2.68 -3.92
CA ALA A 189 12.98 -3.40 -4.89
C ALA A 189 14.44 -3.33 -4.43
N VAL A 190 15.00 -4.49 -4.08
CA VAL A 190 16.30 -4.64 -3.42
C VAL A 190 17.28 -5.42 -4.30
N MET A 191 18.57 -5.14 -4.14
CA MET A 191 19.65 -5.87 -4.81
C MET A 191 20.17 -7.05 -3.97
N SER A 192 19.96 -7.01 -2.64
CA SER A 192 20.43 -8.05 -1.71
C SER A 192 19.54 -8.18 -0.47
N LYS A 193 19.76 -9.24 0.31
CA LYS A 193 19.12 -9.40 1.63
C LYS A 193 19.57 -8.33 2.63
N ASP A 194 20.83 -7.91 2.56
CA ASP A 194 21.36 -6.91 3.49
C ASP A 194 20.66 -5.56 3.30
N GLU A 195 20.36 -5.20 2.05
CA GLU A 195 19.55 -4.01 1.74
C GLU A 195 18.12 -4.13 2.25
N MET A 196 17.49 -5.30 2.06
CA MET A 196 16.16 -5.57 2.61
C MET A 196 16.15 -5.38 4.13
N TRP A 197 17.10 -5.96 4.84
CA TRP A 197 17.21 -5.82 6.29
C TRP A 197 17.54 -4.39 6.72
N TRP A 198 18.35 -3.67 5.94
CA TRP A 198 18.61 -2.26 6.17
C TRP A 198 17.34 -1.40 6.05
N TRP A 199 16.41 -1.75 5.15
CA TRP A 199 15.12 -1.06 5.08
C TRP A 199 14.19 -1.46 6.23
N LEU A 200 14.09 -2.76 6.52
CA LEU A 200 13.18 -3.28 7.55
C LEU A 200 13.51 -2.77 8.97
N LYS A 201 14.77 -2.41 9.28
CA LYS A 201 15.12 -1.81 10.58
C LYS A 201 14.46 -0.44 10.84
N TRP A 202 14.05 0.29 9.80
CA TRP A 202 13.40 1.59 9.92
C TRP A 202 11.88 1.50 9.98
N LEU A 203 11.33 0.36 9.61
CA LEU A 203 9.90 0.12 9.49
C LEU A 203 9.31 -0.47 10.78
N PRO A 204 8.01 -0.29 11.03
CA PRO A 204 7.39 -0.80 12.25
C PRO A 204 7.35 -2.32 12.23
N LYS A 205 7.45 -2.91 13.43
CA LYS A 205 7.43 -4.37 13.59
C LYS A 205 6.04 -4.98 13.45
N ASP A 206 5.00 -4.17 13.64
CA ASP A 206 3.60 -4.55 13.63
C ASP A 206 2.81 -3.67 12.66
N ASN A 207 1.69 -4.17 12.16
CA ASN A 207 0.79 -3.46 11.22
C ASN A 207 1.49 -2.95 9.95
N LEU A 208 2.45 -3.73 9.45
CA LEU A 208 3.19 -3.43 8.23
C LEU A 208 2.91 -4.51 7.17
N ASP A 209 2.36 -4.09 6.05
CA ASP A 209 2.32 -4.89 4.83
C ASP A 209 3.62 -4.69 4.05
N VAL A 210 4.20 -5.79 3.55
CA VAL A 210 5.54 -5.77 2.96
C VAL A 210 5.55 -6.39 1.58
N TRP A 211 6.01 -5.62 0.59
CA TRP A 211 6.18 -6.05 -0.79
C TRP A 211 7.65 -5.92 -1.15
N ILE A 212 8.32 -7.04 -1.37
CA ILE A 212 9.74 -7.08 -1.70
C ILE A 212 9.90 -7.69 -3.09
N SER A 213 10.74 -7.08 -3.92
CA SER A 213 11.13 -7.64 -5.21
C SER A 213 12.63 -7.55 -5.40
N ALA A 214 13.22 -8.49 -6.15
CA ALA A 214 14.55 -8.25 -6.69
C ALA A 214 14.48 -7.10 -7.70
N TYR A 215 15.42 -6.16 -7.65
CA TYR A 215 15.46 -5.03 -8.58
C TYR A 215 15.78 -5.45 -10.02
N GLU A 216 16.71 -6.38 -10.20
CA GLU A 216 16.97 -6.97 -11.51
C GLU A 216 16.01 -8.15 -11.77
N ASN A 217 15.53 -8.31 -13.01
CA ASN A 217 14.59 -9.35 -13.46
C ASN A 217 15.05 -10.81 -13.24
N ASN A 218 16.16 -11.03 -12.54
CA ASN A 218 16.58 -12.34 -12.08
C ASN A 218 15.91 -12.63 -10.71
N THR A 219 14.58 -12.81 -10.74
CA THR A 219 13.71 -13.15 -9.59
C THR A 219 14.18 -14.37 -8.80
N PHE A 220 15.16 -15.12 -9.30
CA PHE A 220 15.77 -16.26 -8.62
C PHE A 220 16.87 -15.91 -7.61
N LYS A 221 17.32 -14.65 -7.50
CA LYS A 221 18.38 -14.26 -6.53
C LYS A 221 17.87 -14.05 -5.11
N LEU A 222 16.64 -13.57 -4.92
CA LEU A 222 16.10 -13.35 -3.59
C LEU A 222 15.44 -14.63 -3.08
N VAL A 223 16.05 -15.25 -2.05
CA VAL A 223 15.54 -16.45 -1.40
C VAL A 223 15.44 -16.19 0.09
N LEU A 224 14.24 -16.02 0.65
CA LEU A 224 14.05 -15.84 2.10
C LEU A 224 13.98 -17.21 2.78
N SER A 225 14.84 -17.45 3.76
CA SER A 225 14.85 -18.70 4.54
C SER A 225 13.74 -18.71 5.59
N SER A 226 13.49 -19.87 6.19
CA SER A 226 12.56 -19.98 7.30
C SER A 226 12.90 -19.05 8.48
N GLU A 227 14.18 -18.81 8.75
CA GLU A 227 14.65 -17.87 9.78
C GLU A 227 14.32 -16.42 9.41
N ASP A 228 14.54 -16.03 8.15
CA ASP A 228 14.20 -14.69 7.66
C ASP A 228 12.70 -14.42 7.84
N LEU A 229 11.87 -15.41 7.51
CA LEU A 229 10.41 -15.37 7.56
C LEU A 229 9.85 -15.34 9.00
N ASN A 230 10.66 -15.68 10.00
CA ASN A 230 10.26 -15.66 11.41
C ASN A 230 10.34 -14.24 12.03
N CYS A 231 10.77 -13.23 11.28
CA CYS A 231 10.79 -11.87 11.79
C CYS A 231 9.37 -11.33 12.03
N GLN A 232 9.25 -10.42 12.99
CA GLN A 232 7.95 -9.93 13.47
C GLN A 232 7.14 -9.24 12.35
N GLN A 233 7.81 -8.47 11.49
CA GLN A 233 7.20 -7.80 10.34
C GLN A 233 6.47 -8.78 9.42
N PHE A 234 7.10 -9.91 9.06
CA PHE A 234 6.50 -10.88 8.15
C PHE A 234 5.42 -11.72 8.81
N ARG A 235 5.59 -12.08 10.08
CA ARG A 235 4.58 -12.86 10.83
C ARG A 235 3.29 -12.09 11.09
N ASN A 236 3.41 -10.78 11.28
CA ASN A 236 2.28 -9.91 11.64
C ASN A 236 1.71 -9.15 10.43
N ALA A 237 2.31 -9.28 9.24
CA ALA A 237 1.77 -8.70 8.03
C ALA A 237 0.38 -9.29 7.73
N GLU A 238 -0.55 -8.45 7.24
CA GLU A 238 -1.77 -8.97 6.63
C GLU A 238 -1.54 -9.26 5.14
N GLN A 239 -0.59 -8.56 4.51
CA GLN A 239 -0.18 -8.74 3.14
C GLN A 239 1.33 -8.90 3.03
N LEU A 240 1.76 -10.01 2.43
CA LEU A 240 3.15 -10.28 2.11
C LEU A 240 3.28 -10.61 0.63
N ARG A 241 4.10 -9.84 -0.08
CA ARG A 241 4.44 -10.10 -1.47
C ARG A 241 5.95 -10.18 -1.60
N VAL A 242 6.44 -11.27 -2.15
CA VAL A 242 7.86 -11.49 -2.40
C VAL A 242 7.99 -11.94 -3.84
N SER A 243 8.50 -11.07 -4.71
CA SER A 243 8.92 -11.43 -6.07
C SER A 243 10.28 -12.13 -5.99
N GLY A 244 10.25 -13.33 -5.44
CA GLY A 244 11.39 -14.18 -5.12
C GLY A 244 10.93 -15.47 -4.47
N ARG A 245 11.88 -16.26 -3.99
CA ARG A 245 11.61 -17.54 -3.35
C ARG A 245 11.47 -17.39 -1.84
N VAL A 246 10.55 -18.14 -1.26
CA VAL A 246 10.39 -18.26 0.19
C VAL A 246 10.44 -19.73 0.60
N ASP A 247 11.17 -19.99 1.69
CA ASP A 247 11.37 -21.32 2.24
C ASP A 247 10.66 -21.46 3.59
N TYR A 248 9.32 -21.40 3.55
CA TYR A 248 8.50 -21.67 4.72
C TYR A 248 8.63 -23.14 5.12
N THR A 249 8.78 -23.40 6.43
CA THR A 249 8.52 -24.74 6.96
C THR A 249 7.03 -25.07 6.86
N GLU A 250 6.69 -26.36 6.92
CA GLU A 250 5.28 -26.79 6.90
C GLU A 250 4.49 -26.15 8.04
N GLU A 251 5.07 -26.09 9.24
CA GLU A 251 4.46 -25.46 10.42
C GLU A 251 4.24 -23.96 10.22
N GLN A 252 5.27 -23.24 9.73
CA GLN A 252 5.15 -21.81 9.47
C GLN A 252 4.08 -21.51 8.42
N PHE A 253 3.99 -22.32 7.36
CA PHE A 253 3.00 -22.14 6.32
C PHE A 253 1.56 -22.36 6.83
N LEU A 254 1.36 -23.36 7.69
CA LEU A 254 0.05 -23.68 8.27
C LEU A 254 -0.40 -22.66 9.34
N ASP A 255 0.53 -21.94 9.97
CA ASP A 255 0.25 -20.88 10.96
C ASP A 255 0.27 -19.45 10.35
N LEU A 256 0.27 -19.32 9.02
CA LEU A 256 0.24 -18.01 8.37
C LEU A 256 -1.00 -17.22 8.78
N LYS A 257 -0.84 -15.92 9.07
CA LYS A 257 -1.94 -14.99 9.37
C LYS A 257 -2.29 -14.06 8.20
N LEU A 258 -1.66 -14.29 7.05
CA LEU A 258 -1.81 -13.49 5.84
C LEU A 258 -3.24 -13.55 5.31
N LYS A 259 -3.78 -12.37 4.97
CA LYS A 259 -4.95 -12.23 4.10
C LYS A 259 -4.54 -12.32 2.63
N ILE A 260 -3.39 -11.73 2.29
CA ILE A 260 -2.85 -11.74 0.92
C ILE A 260 -1.41 -12.23 0.94
N GLY A 261 -1.12 -13.34 0.24
CA GLY A 261 0.23 -13.84 0.02
C GLY A 261 0.55 -13.97 -1.46
N LEU A 262 1.71 -13.52 -1.89
CA LEU A 262 2.25 -13.71 -3.24
C LEU A 262 3.73 -14.03 -3.17
N PHE A 263 4.10 -15.29 -3.42
CA PHE A 263 5.49 -15.72 -3.39
C PHE A 263 5.69 -17.07 -4.07
N ASP A 264 6.93 -17.34 -4.51
CA ASP A 264 7.31 -18.67 -4.99
C ASP A 264 7.75 -19.51 -3.80
N SER A 265 7.04 -20.60 -3.52
CA SER A 265 7.43 -21.47 -2.41
C SER A 265 8.35 -22.59 -2.86
N VAL A 266 9.44 -22.80 -2.14
CA VAL A 266 10.43 -23.86 -2.41
C VAL A 266 10.05 -25.18 -1.75
N ALA A 267 9.63 -25.14 -0.48
CA ALA A 267 9.39 -26.32 0.34
C ALA A 267 7.92 -26.73 0.48
N VAL A 268 6.95 -25.87 0.15
CA VAL A 268 5.53 -26.19 0.37
C VAL A 268 5.06 -27.30 -0.58
N THR A 269 4.78 -28.47 0.02
CA THR A 269 4.32 -29.66 -0.67
C THR A 269 2.81 -29.64 -0.92
N ASP A 270 2.35 -30.48 -1.84
CA ASP A 270 0.92 -30.64 -2.15
C ASP A 270 0.10 -31.11 -0.95
N LYS A 271 0.71 -31.89 -0.05
CA LYS A 271 0.09 -32.33 1.21
C LYS A 271 -0.12 -31.15 2.17
N VAL A 272 0.84 -30.24 2.25
CA VAL A 272 0.73 -29.04 3.07
C VAL A 272 -0.35 -28.11 2.53
N ILE A 273 -0.45 -27.95 1.20
CA ILE A 273 -1.52 -27.18 0.56
C ILE A 273 -2.89 -27.81 0.86
N ASN A 274 -3.02 -29.14 0.74
CA ASN A 274 -4.24 -29.86 1.12
C ASN A 274 -4.63 -29.59 2.58
N GLN A 275 -3.67 -29.67 3.50
CA GLN A 275 -3.91 -29.42 4.92
C GLN A 275 -4.30 -27.96 5.18
N PHE A 276 -3.65 -27.01 4.52
CA PHE A 276 -3.98 -25.59 4.59
C PHE A 276 -5.43 -25.34 4.16
N ILE A 277 -5.86 -25.90 3.03
CA ILE A 277 -7.24 -25.78 2.54
C ILE A 277 -8.22 -26.43 3.53
N LYS A 278 -7.90 -27.61 4.07
CA LYS A 278 -8.74 -28.27 5.09
C LYS A 278 -8.89 -27.43 6.37
N ASN A 279 -7.82 -26.79 6.83
CA ASN A 279 -7.87 -25.88 7.97
C ASN A 279 -8.80 -24.69 7.67
N TRP A 280 -8.72 -24.12 6.46
CA TRP A 280 -9.63 -23.05 6.02
C TRP A 280 -11.09 -23.53 5.98
N ILE A 281 -11.37 -24.68 5.37
CA ILE A 281 -12.73 -25.27 5.29
C ILE A 281 -13.35 -25.41 6.69
N ASN A 282 -12.55 -25.85 7.67
CA ASN A 282 -12.98 -26.08 9.05
C ASN A 282 -12.94 -24.83 9.94
N GLY A 283 -12.56 -23.66 9.39
CA GLY A 283 -12.48 -22.39 10.13
C GLY A 283 -11.34 -22.28 11.13
N THR A 284 -10.36 -23.18 11.11
CA THR A 284 -9.15 -23.12 11.95
C THR A 284 -7.97 -22.46 11.25
N GLY A 285 -8.09 -22.16 9.95
CA GLY A 285 -7.07 -21.51 9.13
C GLY A 285 -7.12 -19.98 9.15
N CYS A 286 -6.29 -19.36 8.30
CA CYS A 286 -6.19 -17.91 8.18
C CYS A 286 -7.43 -17.28 7.51
N ARG A 287 -7.61 -15.97 7.70
CA ARG A 287 -8.62 -15.16 6.99
C ARG A 287 -8.17 -14.85 5.56
N LEU A 288 -7.96 -15.91 4.78
CA LEU A 288 -7.50 -15.84 3.41
C LEU A 288 -8.42 -14.96 2.56
N LYS A 289 -7.85 -13.97 1.89
CA LYS A 289 -8.46 -13.31 0.73
C LYS A 289 -7.86 -13.81 -0.57
N ARG A 290 -6.54 -14.00 -0.59
CA ARG A 290 -5.78 -14.41 -1.77
C ARG A 290 -4.44 -15.05 -1.40
N MET A 291 -4.09 -16.14 -2.04
CA MET A 291 -2.75 -16.73 -1.96
C MET A 291 -2.30 -17.12 -3.36
N HIS A 292 -1.13 -16.66 -3.76
CA HIS A 292 -0.47 -17.05 -5.01
C HIS A 292 0.81 -17.80 -4.62
N LEU A 293 0.83 -19.08 -4.95
CA LEU A 293 1.95 -19.98 -4.71
C LEU A 293 2.57 -20.33 -6.06
N GLY A 294 3.65 -19.65 -6.41
CA GLY A 294 4.48 -20.08 -7.54
C GLY A 294 5.20 -21.38 -7.19
N PHE A 295 5.48 -22.20 -8.20
CA PHE A 295 6.12 -23.50 -7.97
C PHE A 295 7.12 -23.91 -9.05
N MET A 296 8.07 -24.77 -8.65
CA MET A 296 9.16 -25.26 -9.50
C MET A 296 8.87 -26.62 -10.15
N LYS A 297 7.80 -27.30 -9.73
CA LYS A 297 7.45 -28.67 -10.13
C LYS A 297 5.95 -28.79 -10.35
N ASP A 298 5.54 -29.65 -11.27
CA ASP A 298 4.14 -29.91 -11.54
C ASP A 298 3.41 -30.35 -10.25
N ARG A 299 2.26 -29.74 -10.00
CA ARG A 299 1.44 -29.98 -8.82
C ARG A 299 0.54 -31.19 -9.05
N ASN A 300 0.45 -32.08 -8.06
CA ASN A 300 -0.45 -33.21 -8.12
C ASN A 300 -1.81 -32.81 -7.52
N LEU A 301 -2.77 -32.53 -8.41
CA LEU A 301 -4.10 -32.11 -8.02
C LEU A 301 -4.84 -33.17 -7.19
N ASP A 302 -4.67 -34.46 -7.49
CA ASP A 302 -5.28 -35.55 -6.71
C ASP A 302 -4.78 -35.58 -5.25
N VAL A 303 -3.56 -35.11 -5.00
CA VAL A 303 -3.02 -34.94 -3.65
C VAL A 303 -3.60 -33.69 -3.00
N ILE A 304 -3.64 -32.57 -3.72
CA ILE A 304 -4.15 -31.28 -3.21
C ILE A 304 -5.63 -31.37 -2.85
N LEU A 305 -6.45 -32.02 -3.66
CA LEU A 305 -7.90 -32.14 -3.48
C LEU A 305 -8.32 -33.39 -2.67
N ARG A 306 -7.36 -34.20 -2.20
CA ARG A 306 -7.67 -35.44 -1.49
C ARG A 306 -8.55 -35.22 -0.26
N GLY A 307 -9.76 -35.78 -0.28
CA GLY A 307 -10.73 -35.69 0.81
C GLY A 307 -11.28 -34.28 1.02
N ILE A 308 -11.28 -33.45 -0.04
CA ILE A 308 -11.95 -32.16 -0.10
C ILE A 308 -13.14 -32.31 -1.06
N GLU A 309 -14.31 -31.84 -0.64
CA GLU A 309 -15.46 -31.69 -1.55
C GLU A 309 -15.27 -30.41 -2.36
N PHE A 310 -15.42 -30.50 -3.67
CA PHE A 310 -15.26 -29.39 -4.58
C PHE A 310 -16.23 -29.50 -5.77
N ARG A 311 -16.44 -28.38 -6.46
CA ARG A 311 -17.18 -28.31 -7.73
C ARG A 311 -16.29 -27.70 -8.79
N GLU A 312 -16.17 -28.36 -9.94
CA GLU A 312 -15.45 -27.81 -11.09
C GLU A 312 -16.21 -26.62 -11.68
N TRP A 313 -15.48 -25.65 -12.23
CA TRP A 313 -16.07 -24.58 -13.04
C TRP A 313 -16.37 -25.08 -14.46
N ASP A 314 -17.20 -26.11 -14.53
CA ASP A 314 -17.76 -26.61 -15.78
C ASP A 314 -18.79 -25.61 -16.37
N LYS A 315 -19.37 -26.00 -17.51
CA LYS A 315 -20.40 -25.17 -18.17
C LYS A 315 -21.59 -24.91 -17.25
N ASP A 316 -22.01 -25.91 -16.49
CA ASP A 316 -23.18 -25.82 -15.61
C ASP A 316 -22.94 -24.84 -14.45
N PHE A 317 -21.75 -24.85 -13.84
CA PHE A 317 -21.35 -23.84 -12.86
C PHE A 317 -21.32 -22.44 -13.47
N LYS A 318 -20.69 -22.29 -14.64
CA LYS A 318 -20.57 -20.98 -15.30
C LYS A 318 -21.94 -20.41 -15.68
N ASP A 319 -22.84 -21.25 -16.20
CA ASP A 319 -24.20 -20.85 -16.56
C ASP A 319 -25.00 -20.46 -15.31
N GLU A 320 -24.94 -21.27 -14.23
CA GLU A 320 -25.62 -20.96 -12.96
C GLU A 320 -25.16 -19.63 -12.36
N VAL A 321 -23.84 -19.42 -12.25
CA VAL A 321 -23.28 -18.21 -11.65
C VAL A 321 -23.53 -17.01 -12.56
N SER A 322 -23.48 -17.15 -13.88
CA SER A 322 -23.74 -16.04 -14.82
C SER A 322 -25.19 -15.56 -14.78
N ILE A 323 -26.15 -16.42 -14.41
CA ILE A 323 -27.54 -16.00 -14.19
C ILE A 323 -27.64 -15.07 -12.97
N LYS A 324 -26.93 -15.41 -11.88
CA LYS A 324 -26.95 -14.67 -10.61
C LYS A 324 -26.03 -13.45 -10.62
N ASN A 325 -24.90 -13.54 -11.32
CA ASN A 325 -23.88 -12.52 -11.47
C ASN A 325 -23.19 -12.67 -12.84
N SER A 326 -23.75 -11.99 -13.85
CA SER A 326 -23.32 -12.09 -15.25
C SER A 326 -21.89 -11.62 -15.52
N ARG A 327 -21.25 -10.92 -14.58
CA ARG A 327 -19.89 -10.40 -14.76
C ARG A 327 -18.82 -11.22 -14.08
N PHE A 328 -19.16 -11.97 -13.03
CA PHE A 328 -18.16 -12.65 -12.20
C PHE A 328 -17.22 -13.54 -13.00
N VAL A 329 -17.74 -14.44 -13.85
CA VAL A 329 -16.90 -15.38 -14.61
C VAL A 329 -15.96 -14.62 -15.54
N MET A 330 -16.49 -13.65 -16.31
CA MET A 330 -15.68 -12.84 -17.24
C MET A 330 -14.64 -11.99 -16.51
N GLU A 331 -14.99 -11.35 -15.40
CA GLU A 331 -14.07 -10.54 -14.59
C GLU A 331 -12.99 -11.41 -13.96
N PHE A 332 -13.36 -12.57 -13.42
CA PHE A 332 -12.41 -13.51 -12.84
C PHE A 332 -11.42 -14.00 -13.90
N GLU A 333 -11.89 -14.48 -15.05
CA GLU A 333 -11.02 -14.94 -16.13
C GLU A 333 -10.16 -13.80 -16.71
N SER A 334 -10.67 -12.56 -16.74
CA SER A 334 -9.90 -11.39 -17.17
C SER A 334 -8.79 -10.98 -16.19
N ILE A 335 -8.98 -11.21 -14.89
CA ILE A 335 -8.04 -10.79 -13.85
C ILE A 335 -7.05 -11.91 -13.50
N CYS A 336 -7.55 -13.13 -13.36
CA CYS A 336 -6.81 -14.31 -12.92
C CYS A 336 -6.31 -15.18 -14.08
N GLY A 337 -6.78 -14.92 -15.30
CA GLY A 337 -6.52 -15.77 -16.46
C GLY A 337 -7.37 -17.03 -16.48
N ILE A 338 -7.16 -17.84 -17.51
CA ILE A 338 -7.82 -19.13 -17.73
C ILE A 338 -6.99 -20.24 -17.05
N GLY A 339 -7.66 -21.30 -16.63
CA GLY A 339 -7.02 -22.50 -16.07
C GLY A 339 -8.04 -23.49 -15.53
N GLU A 340 -7.54 -24.53 -14.85
CA GLU A 340 -8.38 -25.46 -14.10
C GLU A 340 -8.88 -24.78 -12.82
N LEU A 341 -10.19 -24.74 -12.62
CA LEU A 341 -10.84 -23.97 -11.57
C LEU A 341 -11.79 -24.86 -10.76
N TYR A 342 -11.58 -24.85 -9.44
CA TYR A 342 -12.33 -25.65 -8.49
C TYR A 342 -12.89 -24.76 -7.38
N GLN A 343 -14.21 -24.82 -7.18
CA GLN A 343 -14.89 -24.14 -6.10
C GLN A 343 -14.96 -25.04 -4.86
N ILE A 344 -14.47 -24.53 -3.73
CA ILE A 344 -14.42 -25.25 -2.45
C ILE A 344 -15.20 -24.43 -1.41
N SER A 345 -16.23 -25.03 -0.83
CA SER A 345 -17.09 -24.38 0.18
C SER A 345 -16.53 -24.53 1.59
N SER A 346 -16.78 -23.55 2.44
CA SER A 346 -16.51 -23.66 3.87
C SER A 346 -17.56 -24.56 4.55
N LYS A 347 -17.14 -25.29 5.59
CA LYS A 347 -18.06 -26.02 6.50
C LYS A 347 -18.61 -25.14 7.61
N VAL A 348 -17.99 -23.98 7.84
CA VAL A 348 -18.37 -23.05 8.91
C VAL A 348 -19.40 -22.04 8.41
N ASP A 349 -19.19 -21.48 7.21
CA ASP A 349 -20.15 -20.60 6.55
C ASP A 349 -20.51 -21.19 5.16
N PRO A 350 -21.73 -21.71 4.96
CA PRO A 350 -22.11 -22.33 3.70
C PRO A 350 -22.14 -21.35 2.52
N TYR A 351 -22.09 -20.05 2.78
CA TYR A 351 -22.02 -19.00 1.75
C TYR A 351 -20.58 -18.52 1.47
N ALA A 352 -19.61 -18.96 2.27
CA ALA A 352 -18.20 -18.66 2.04
C ALA A 352 -17.55 -19.76 1.21
N SER A 353 -16.79 -19.36 0.19
CA SER A 353 -16.09 -20.31 -0.66
C SER A 353 -14.79 -19.74 -1.20
N ILE A 354 -13.81 -20.61 -1.44
CA ILE A 354 -12.59 -20.29 -2.16
C ILE A 354 -12.59 -20.93 -3.55
N THR A 355 -11.99 -20.25 -4.51
CA THR A 355 -11.65 -20.80 -5.83
C THR A 355 -10.18 -21.18 -5.82
N LEU A 356 -9.90 -22.47 -6.00
CA LEU A 356 -8.58 -22.98 -6.33
C LEU A 356 -8.40 -22.88 -7.85
N GLN A 357 -7.30 -22.28 -8.29
CA GLN A 357 -6.91 -22.20 -9.69
C GLN A 357 -5.54 -22.81 -9.89
N ILE A 358 -5.41 -23.62 -10.94
CA ILE A 358 -4.13 -23.96 -11.56
C ILE A 358 -4.09 -23.20 -12.90
N SER A 359 -3.19 -22.23 -13.03
CA SER A 359 -3.16 -21.34 -14.19
C SER A 359 -2.46 -22.00 -15.39
N ASP A 360 -3.09 -21.91 -16.57
CA ASP A 360 -2.49 -22.30 -17.84
C ASP A 360 -1.58 -21.20 -18.41
N VAL A 361 -1.94 -19.94 -18.15
CA VAL A 361 -1.27 -18.75 -18.70
C VAL A 361 0.07 -18.52 -18.01
N TYR A 362 0.08 -18.61 -16.69
CA TYR A 362 1.29 -18.56 -15.89
C TYR A 362 1.65 -19.99 -15.55
N GLN A 363 2.34 -20.65 -16.49
CA GLN A 363 2.84 -22.00 -16.28
C GLN A 363 3.43 -22.08 -14.87
N ARG A 364 2.84 -22.93 -14.04
CA ARG A 364 3.29 -23.25 -12.68
C ARG A 364 2.86 -22.30 -11.55
N LEU A 365 1.65 -21.74 -11.63
CA LEU A 365 1.05 -20.97 -10.53
C LEU A 365 -0.22 -21.63 -9.98
N LEU A 366 -0.26 -21.83 -8.65
CA LEU A 366 -1.44 -22.26 -7.91
C LEU A 366 -1.96 -21.05 -7.15
N CYS A 367 -3.22 -20.73 -7.35
CA CYS A 367 -3.87 -19.62 -6.67
C CYS A 367 -5.06 -20.08 -5.85
N LEU A 368 -5.24 -19.47 -4.68
CA LEU A 368 -6.43 -19.58 -3.86
C LEU A 368 -7.03 -18.19 -3.75
N TYR A 369 -8.31 -18.05 -4.11
CA TYR A 369 -9.04 -16.79 -4.03
C TYR A 369 -10.27 -16.98 -3.16
N HIS A 370 -10.51 -16.08 -2.21
CA HIS A 370 -11.80 -16.02 -1.55
C HIS A 370 -12.81 -15.36 -2.49
N THR A 371 -13.74 -16.14 -3.01
CA THR A 371 -14.65 -15.72 -4.08
C THR A 371 -16.09 -15.70 -3.64
N GLY A 372 -16.54 -16.62 -2.79
CA GLY A 372 -17.91 -16.64 -2.27
C GLY A 372 -18.02 -15.91 -0.94
N THR A 373 -19.01 -15.02 -0.83
CA THR A 373 -19.36 -14.33 0.40
C THR A 373 -20.86 -14.38 0.65
N ARG A 374 -21.26 -14.38 1.91
CA ARG A 374 -22.66 -14.24 2.30
C ARG A 374 -23.21 -12.89 1.88
N ALA A 375 -24.31 -12.89 1.15
CA ALA A 375 -25.09 -11.71 0.80
C ALA A 375 -26.57 -11.93 1.10
N THR A 376 -27.31 -10.83 1.21
CA THR A 376 -28.75 -10.83 1.43
C THR A 376 -29.39 -9.98 0.35
N SER A 377 -30.36 -10.54 -0.36
CA SER A 377 -31.12 -9.85 -1.40
C SER A 377 -32.14 -8.88 -0.76
N LEU A 378 -32.77 -8.05 -1.59
CA LEU A 378 -33.74 -7.03 -1.13
C LEU A 378 -34.99 -7.66 -0.47
N ASP A 379 -35.35 -8.88 -0.86
CA ASP A 379 -36.43 -9.69 -0.30
C ASP A 379 -35.99 -10.52 0.92
N GLY A 380 -34.72 -10.43 1.34
CA GLY A 380 -34.21 -11.08 2.55
C GLY A 380 -33.65 -12.50 2.33
N GLU A 381 -33.62 -13.01 1.10
CA GLU A 381 -32.99 -14.30 0.82
C GLU A 381 -31.46 -14.21 0.98
N ILE A 382 -30.89 -15.21 1.63
CA ILE A 382 -29.45 -15.30 1.83
C ILE A 382 -28.86 -16.17 0.73
N TYR A 383 -27.87 -15.65 0.03
CA TYR A 383 -27.22 -16.32 -1.10
C TYR A 383 -25.70 -16.12 -1.08
N THR A 384 -25.00 -16.93 -1.88
CA THR A 384 -23.56 -16.76 -2.12
C THR A 384 -23.37 -15.73 -3.21
N ASN A 385 -22.78 -14.59 -2.86
CA ASN A 385 -22.32 -13.61 -3.81
C ASN A 385 -20.87 -13.91 -4.21
N TYR A 386 -20.67 -14.20 -5.49
CA TYR A 386 -19.35 -14.42 -6.06
C TYR A 386 -18.73 -13.10 -6.52
N THR A 387 -17.50 -12.83 -6.08
CA THR A 387 -16.76 -11.62 -6.45
C THR A 387 -15.38 -11.98 -6.99
N ALA A 388 -15.02 -11.39 -8.12
CA ALA A 388 -13.68 -11.52 -8.66
C ALA A 388 -12.68 -10.79 -7.77
N PRO A 389 -11.44 -11.28 -7.65
CA PRO A 389 -10.40 -10.60 -6.90
C PRO A 389 -10.01 -9.26 -7.54
N ASP A 390 -9.67 -8.24 -6.76
CA ASP A 390 -9.14 -6.96 -7.28
C ASP A 390 -7.82 -7.15 -8.06
N TYR A 391 -7.53 -6.26 -9.03
CA TYR A 391 -6.22 -6.24 -9.71
C TYR A 391 -5.06 -6.12 -8.71
N LEU A 392 -4.01 -6.93 -8.93
CA LEU A 392 -2.81 -6.92 -8.07
C LEU A 392 -2.03 -5.60 -8.11
N TYR A 393 -2.25 -4.75 -9.13
CA TYR A 393 -1.35 -3.66 -9.49
C TYR A 393 -1.68 -2.28 -8.90
N HIS A 394 -2.53 -2.19 -7.87
CA HIS A 394 -2.81 -0.90 -7.20
C HIS A 394 -1.86 -0.65 -6.01
#